data_AF-A0A9D7TRM4-F1
#
_entry.id   AF-A0A9D7TRM4-F1
#
_cell.length_a   1.000
_cell.length_b   1.000
_cell.length_c   1.000
_cell.angle_alpha   90.00
_cell.angle_beta   90.00
_cell.angle_gamma   90.00
#
_symmetry.space_group_name_H-M   'P 1'
#
loop_
_entity.id
_entity.type
_entity.pdbx_description
1 polymer ?
#
loop_
_entity_poly.entity_id
_entity_poly.type
_entity_poly.pdbx_seq_one_letter_code
_entity_poly.pdbx_strand_id
1 'polypeptide(L)'
;MFGDPKTNEKGFEIKNLTEFYINPKDGTKCGPFGSALKKDEYTERGIPVWTMDNILKTGEFNEFGCLFVSEEKHIELERYNARNGDIIISRAGTVGKMCIIKTEAKKSVISSNLIRLRIVKI
;
A
#
# COMPACT_ATOMS: atom_id res chain seq x y z
N MET A 1 0.30 -9.84 22.88
CA MET A 1 1.73 -9.46 22.99
C MET A 1 1.91 -7.99 23.42
N PHE A 2 1.04 -7.06 23.00
CA PHE A 2 1.24 -5.61 23.20
C PHE A 2 0.35 -4.92 24.26
N GLY A 3 -0.57 -5.64 24.92
CA GLY A 3 -1.54 -5.05 25.85
C GLY A 3 -2.72 -4.38 25.14
N ASP A 4 -3.57 -3.69 25.88
CA ASP A 4 -4.64 -2.86 25.31
C ASP A 4 -4.05 -1.50 24.88
N PRO A 5 -4.11 -1.13 23.58
CA PRO A 5 -3.57 0.14 23.11
C PRO A 5 -4.29 1.38 23.69
N LYS A 6 -5.49 1.23 24.24
CA LYS A 6 -6.23 2.31 24.89
C LYS A 6 -5.70 2.60 26.29
N THR A 7 -5.45 1.56 27.09
CA THR A 7 -4.97 1.72 28.47
C THR A 7 -3.46 1.89 28.53
N ASN A 8 -2.72 1.37 27.53
CA ASN A 8 -1.27 1.37 27.47
C ASN A 8 -0.61 0.93 28.79
N GLU A 9 -1.13 -0.15 29.39
CA GLU A 9 -0.68 -0.69 30.68
C GLU A 9 0.83 -0.95 30.77
N LYS A 10 1.46 -1.21 29.63
CA LYS A 10 2.90 -1.47 29.52
C LYS A 10 3.75 -0.20 29.41
N GLY A 11 3.13 0.98 29.35
CA GLY A 11 3.82 2.26 29.27
C GLY A 11 4.67 2.40 28.00
N PHE A 12 4.24 1.82 26.88
CA PHE A 12 4.97 2.02 25.63
C PHE A 12 4.97 3.50 25.24
N GLU A 13 6.09 3.95 24.71
CA GLU A 13 6.22 5.31 24.22
C GLU A 13 5.20 5.56 23.09
N ILE A 14 4.38 6.59 23.25
CA ILE A 14 3.40 6.99 22.24
C ILE A 14 4.07 8.00 21.31
N LYS A 15 4.15 7.64 20.02
CA LYS A 15 4.69 8.50 18.96
C LYS A 15 3.70 8.69 17.83
N ASN A 16 3.83 9.79 17.12
CA ASN A 16 3.09 10.01 15.89
C ASN A 16 3.73 9.20 14.77
N LEU A 17 2.90 8.55 13.95
CA LEU A 17 3.37 7.78 12.81
C LEU A 17 4.19 8.65 11.83
N THR A 18 3.91 9.96 11.79
CA THR A 18 4.67 10.95 11.00
C THR A 18 6.15 11.02 11.33
N GLU A 19 6.53 10.70 12.57
CA GLU A 19 7.92 10.68 13.02
C GLU A 19 8.74 9.56 12.36
N PHE A 20 8.06 8.52 11.87
CA PHE A 20 8.71 7.37 11.24
C PHE A 20 8.65 7.41 9.72
N TYR A 21 7.95 8.37 9.11
CA TYR A 21 7.88 8.47 7.66
C TYR A 21 9.24 8.80 7.06
N ILE A 22 9.60 8.09 5.99
CA ILE A 22 10.81 8.41 5.21
C ILE A 22 10.72 9.84 4.66
N ASN A 23 9.52 10.25 4.27
CA ASN A 23 9.21 11.62 3.86
C ASN A 23 7.91 12.05 4.54
N PRO A 24 7.92 13.09 5.40
CA PRO A 24 6.71 13.56 6.09
C PRO A 24 5.53 13.91 5.17
N LYS A 25 5.79 14.32 3.92
CA LYS A 25 4.76 14.71 2.94
C LYS A 25 4.18 13.53 2.14
N ASP A 26 4.84 12.38 2.15
CA ASP A 26 4.52 11.22 1.30
C ASP A 26 4.46 9.88 2.07
N GLY A 27 4.69 9.91 3.39
CA GLY A 27 4.74 8.70 4.21
C GLY A 27 3.44 7.92 4.24
N THR A 28 2.30 8.57 3.99
CA THR A 28 1.00 7.90 3.82
C THR A 28 0.31 8.37 2.56
N LYS A 29 -0.12 7.41 1.73
CA LYS A 29 -0.92 7.69 0.54
C LYS A 29 -2.11 6.78 0.44
N CYS A 30 -3.26 7.41 0.25
CA CYS A 30 -4.43 6.72 -0.24
C CYS A 30 -4.27 6.46 -1.73
N GLY A 31 -4.64 5.27 -2.20
CA GLY A 31 -4.69 4.98 -3.63
C GLY A 31 -5.55 5.98 -4.40
N PRO A 32 -5.39 6.06 -5.73
CA PRO A 32 -6.07 7.04 -6.57
C PRO A 32 -7.58 6.97 -6.35
N PHE A 33 -8.23 8.13 -6.19
CA PHE A 33 -9.68 8.22 -6.00
C PHE A 33 -10.37 8.57 -7.31
N GLY A 34 -11.62 8.11 -7.47
CA GLY A 34 -12.51 8.51 -8.56
C GLY A 34 -12.07 7.99 -9.94
N SER A 35 -12.18 8.84 -10.95
CA SER A 35 -11.89 8.54 -12.37
C SER A 35 -10.40 8.42 -12.71
N ALA A 36 -9.50 8.49 -11.72
CA ALA A 36 -8.06 8.44 -11.93
C ALA A 36 -7.56 7.05 -12.36
N LEU A 37 -8.32 5.99 -12.06
CA LEU A 37 -8.05 4.63 -12.54
C LEU A 37 -9.37 3.94 -12.87
N LYS A 38 -9.76 3.96 -14.14
CA LYS A 38 -10.99 3.33 -14.64
C LYS A 38 -10.73 1.88 -15.06
N LYS A 39 -11.81 1.10 -15.20
CA LYS A 39 -11.73 -0.33 -15.55
C LYS A 39 -11.13 -0.56 -16.95
N ASP A 40 -11.38 0.34 -17.87
CA ASP A 40 -10.89 0.33 -19.26
C ASP A 40 -9.42 0.75 -19.38
N GLU A 41 -8.82 1.31 -18.32
CA GLU A 41 -7.39 1.65 -18.29
C GLU A 41 -6.51 0.48 -17.85
N TYR A 42 -7.12 -0.65 -17.42
CA TYR A 42 -6.37 -1.86 -17.12
C TYR A 42 -5.97 -2.61 -18.40
N THR A 43 -4.76 -3.12 -18.42
CA THR A 43 -4.18 -3.88 -19.52
C THR A 43 -3.85 -5.31 -19.08
N GLU A 44 -3.65 -6.21 -20.04
CA GLU A 44 -3.24 -7.60 -19.77
C GLU A 44 -1.78 -7.71 -19.29
N ARG A 45 -0.96 -6.71 -19.60
CA ARG A 45 0.47 -6.63 -19.26
C ARG A 45 0.89 -5.18 -19.07
N GLY A 46 1.94 -4.96 -18.28
CA GLY A 46 2.50 -3.63 -18.06
C GLY A 46 3.00 -3.47 -16.63
N ILE A 47 2.74 -2.30 -16.06
CA ILE A 47 3.10 -2.01 -14.68
C ILE A 47 2.01 -2.54 -13.74
N PRO A 48 2.36 -3.39 -12.77
CA PRO A 48 1.37 -4.01 -11.92
C PRO A 48 0.70 -3.00 -10.97
N VAL A 49 -0.58 -3.24 -10.73
CA VAL A 49 -1.42 -2.52 -9.78
C VAL A 49 -1.75 -3.43 -8.61
N TRP A 50 -1.33 -3.03 -7.41
CA TRP A 50 -1.64 -3.79 -6.19
C TRP A 50 -3.04 -3.50 -5.70
N THR A 51 -3.76 -4.56 -5.38
CA THR A 51 -5.12 -4.54 -4.83
C THR A 51 -5.16 -5.26 -3.49
N MET A 52 -6.32 -5.26 -2.84
CA MET A 52 -6.56 -6.05 -1.64
C MET A 52 -6.30 -7.55 -1.82
N ASP A 53 -6.38 -8.09 -3.04
CA ASP A 53 -6.15 -9.52 -3.30
C ASP A 53 -4.65 -9.90 -3.24
N ASN A 54 -3.78 -8.90 -3.33
CA ASN A 54 -2.33 -9.08 -3.10
C ASN A 54 -1.99 -9.18 -1.61
N ILE A 55 -2.97 -9.00 -0.71
CA ILE A 55 -2.82 -9.18 0.74
C ILE A 55 -3.43 -10.52 1.13
N LEU A 56 -2.59 -11.54 1.33
CA LEU A 56 -3.05 -12.86 1.73
C LEU A 56 -3.65 -12.83 3.15
N LYS A 57 -4.49 -13.84 3.45
CA LYS A 57 -5.06 -14.01 4.80
C LYS A 57 -3.97 -14.22 5.88
N THR A 58 -2.80 -14.69 5.49
CA THR A 58 -1.62 -14.87 6.35
C THR A 58 -0.92 -13.55 6.69
N GLY A 59 -1.25 -12.44 6.02
CA GLY A 59 -0.51 -11.18 6.12
C GLY A 59 0.72 -11.10 5.22
N GLU A 60 0.89 -12.07 4.33
CA GLU A 60 1.96 -12.07 3.33
C GLU A 60 1.51 -11.37 2.04
N PHE A 61 2.50 -10.80 1.33
CA PHE A 61 2.26 -10.19 0.02
C PHE A 61 2.31 -11.25 -1.07
N ASN A 62 1.34 -11.23 -1.97
CA ASN A 62 1.25 -12.09 -3.14
C ASN A 62 1.33 -11.22 -4.40
N GLU A 63 2.36 -11.39 -5.21
CA GLU A 63 2.56 -10.61 -6.45
C GLU A 63 1.84 -11.18 -7.68
N PHE A 64 1.11 -12.30 -7.54
CA PHE A 64 0.40 -12.95 -8.64
C PHE A 64 -1.07 -12.51 -8.74
N GLY A 65 -1.66 -12.64 -9.94
CA GLY A 65 -3.07 -12.31 -10.18
C GLY A 65 -3.36 -10.81 -10.26
N CYS A 66 -2.39 -10.04 -10.75
CA CYS A 66 -2.44 -8.58 -10.74
C CYS A 66 -3.17 -8.00 -11.94
N LEU A 67 -3.75 -6.82 -11.73
CA LEU A 67 -4.12 -5.92 -12.82
C LEU A 67 -2.87 -5.15 -13.26
N PHE A 68 -2.85 -4.69 -14.51
CA PHE A 68 -1.74 -3.89 -15.04
C PHE A 68 -2.24 -2.59 -15.62
N VAL A 69 -1.36 -1.59 -15.70
CA VAL A 69 -1.56 -0.35 -16.43
C VAL A 69 -0.40 -0.11 -17.39
N SER A 70 -0.60 0.74 -18.39
CA SER A 70 0.49 1.16 -19.28
C SER A 70 1.54 2.00 -18.54
N GLU A 71 2.70 2.18 -19.16
CA GLU A 71 3.77 3.03 -18.62
C GLU A 71 3.32 4.50 -18.56
N GLU A 72 2.60 4.98 -19.58
CA GLU A 72 2.04 6.34 -19.63
C GLU A 72 1.09 6.57 -18.45
N LYS A 73 0.21 5.59 -18.18
CA LYS A 73 -0.71 5.68 -17.06
C LYS A 73 0.01 5.60 -15.71
N HIS A 74 1.06 4.80 -15.60
CA HIS A 74 1.91 4.79 -14.41
C HIS A 74 2.53 6.17 -14.15
N ILE A 75 2.99 6.88 -15.18
CA ILE A 75 3.56 8.24 -15.03
C ILE A 75 2.50 9.20 -14.47
N GLU A 76 1.25 9.15 -14.96
CA GLU A 76 0.15 9.94 -14.38
C GLU A 76 -0.11 9.60 -12.89
N LEU A 77 0.13 8.34 -12.52
CA LEU A 77 -0.11 7.79 -11.19
C LEU A 77 1.15 7.74 -10.31
N GLU A 78 2.24 8.42 -10.68
CA GLU A 78 3.55 8.31 -10.03
C GLU A 78 3.48 8.54 -8.50
N ARG A 79 2.63 9.47 -8.06
CA ARG A 79 2.39 9.76 -6.64
C ARG A 79 1.82 8.57 -5.82
N TYR A 80 1.30 7.56 -6.50
CA TYR A 80 0.73 6.33 -5.91
C TYR A 80 1.66 5.14 -6.07
N ASN A 81 2.91 5.37 -6.47
CA ASN A 81 3.87 4.30 -6.65
C ASN A 81 4.05 3.48 -5.36
N ALA A 82 4.37 2.21 -5.52
CA ALA A 82 4.70 1.34 -4.43
C ALA A 82 6.05 0.66 -4.67
N ARG A 83 6.74 0.35 -3.58
CA ARG A 83 8.06 -0.29 -3.61
C ARG A 83 8.20 -1.29 -2.47
N ASN A 84 9.21 -2.15 -2.59
CA ASN A 84 9.57 -3.09 -1.53
C ASN A 84 9.77 -2.38 -0.19
N GLY A 85 9.21 -2.96 0.86
CA GLY A 85 9.24 -2.41 2.22
C GLY A 85 8.10 -1.44 2.56
N ASP A 86 7.33 -0.96 1.58
CA ASP A 86 6.09 -0.25 1.88
C ASP A 86 5.07 -1.21 2.51
N ILE A 87 4.26 -0.71 3.44
CA ILE A 87 3.12 -1.44 4.01
C ILE A 87 1.87 -1.02 3.25
N ILE A 88 1.09 -1.97 2.77
CA ILE A 88 -0.23 -1.71 2.20
C ILE A 88 -1.32 -2.19 3.13
N ILE A 89 -2.39 -1.39 3.25
CA ILE A 89 -3.52 -1.64 4.14
C ILE A 89 -4.82 -1.55 3.32
N SER A 90 -5.67 -2.55 3.41
CA SER A 90 -6.99 -2.52 2.76
C SER A 90 -7.93 -1.51 3.43
N ARG A 91 -8.58 -0.68 2.61
CA ARG A 91 -9.61 0.28 3.07
C ARG A 91 -11.05 -0.17 2.78
N ALA A 92 -11.22 -1.13 1.89
CA ALA A 92 -12.51 -1.59 1.40
C ALA A 92 -12.53 -3.13 1.36
N GLY A 93 -13.72 -3.72 1.42
CA GLY A 93 -13.87 -5.18 1.58
C GLY A 93 -13.49 -5.60 3.00
N THR A 94 -12.47 -6.47 3.15
CA THR A 94 -11.94 -6.82 4.48
C THR A 94 -11.01 -5.71 4.97
N VAL A 95 -11.57 -4.67 5.59
CA VAL A 95 -10.84 -3.50 6.09
C VAL A 95 -9.76 -3.91 7.11
N GLY A 96 -8.57 -3.30 6.99
CA GLY A 96 -7.49 -3.43 7.98
C GLY A 96 -6.54 -4.60 7.76
N LYS A 97 -6.74 -5.44 6.73
CA LYS A 97 -5.70 -6.39 6.32
C LYS A 97 -4.49 -5.63 5.80
N MET A 98 -3.31 -6.11 6.13
CA MET A 98 -2.07 -5.46 5.72
C MET A 98 -0.94 -6.46 5.51
N CYS A 99 0.01 -6.07 4.68
CA CYS A 99 1.26 -6.79 4.46
C CYS A 99 2.38 -5.82 4.04
N ILE A 100 3.62 -6.30 4.08
CA ILE A 100 4.78 -5.59 3.55
C ILE A 100 5.00 -6.05 2.10
N ILE A 101 5.09 -5.09 1.18
CA ILE A 101 5.36 -5.39 -0.24
C ILE A 101 6.73 -6.04 -0.38
N LYS A 102 6.73 -7.19 -1.05
CA LYS A 102 7.91 -7.96 -1.47
C LYS A 102 7.67 -8.49 -2.88
N THR A 103 8.28 -7.86 -3.87
CA THR A 103 8.08 -8.17 -5.29
C THR A 103 9.37 -7.97 -6.07
N GLU A 104 9.49 -8.69 -7.19
CA GLU A 104 10.55 -8.46 -8.18
C GLU A 104 10.20 -7.33 -9.16
N ALA A 105 8.97 -6.81 -9.13
CA ALA A 105 8.54 -5.71 -9.98
C ALA A 105 9.30 -4.42 -9.67
N LYS A 106 9.95 -3.85 -10.70
CA LYS A 106 10.72 -2.60 -10.58
C LYS A 106 9.85 -1.36 -10.37
N LYS A 107 8.61 -1.40 -10.87
CA LYS A 107 7.61 -0.32 -10.80
C LYS A 107 6.28 -0.94 -10.44
N SER A 108 5.48 -0.22 -9.66
CA SER A 108 4.13 -0.63 -9.30
C SER A 108 3.35 0.54 -8.73
N VAL A 109 2.03 0.45 -8.74
CA VAL A 109 1.13 1.45 -8.12
C VAL A 109 0.09 0.74 -7.27
N ILE A 110 -0.41 1.41 -6.23
CA ILE A 110 -1.54 0.90 -5.46
C ILE A 110 -2.87 1.31 -6.10
N SER A 111 -3.86 0.43 -6.03
CA SER A 111 -5.24 0.72 -6.43
C SER A 111 -5.99 1.56 -5.38
N SER A 112 -7.17 2.04 -5.77
CA SER A 112 -8.04 2.90 -4.97
C SER A 112 -8.49 2.30 -3.63
N ASN A 113 -8.40 0.97 -3.46
CA ASN A 113 -8.84 0.26 -2.27
C ASN A 113 -7.72 0.06 -1.21
N LEU A 114 -6.53 0.60 -1.44
CA LEU A 114 -5.39 0.48 -0.54
C LEU A 114 -4.92 1.82 0.04
N ILE A 115 -4.37 1.78 1.25
CA ILE A 115 -3.54 2.83 1.85
C ILE A 115 -2.10 2.30 1.86
N ARG A 116 -1.14 3.09 1.39
CA ARG A 116 0.29 2.82 1.48
C ARG A 116 0.89 3.60 2.64
N LEU A 117 1.65 2.93 3.50
CA LEU A 117 2.55 3.53 4.48
C LEU A 117 4.00 3.29 4.06
N ARG A 118 4.84 4.33 4.16
CA ARG A 118 6.25 4.31 3.83
C ARG A 118 7.05 4.88 4.99
N ILE A 119 7.55 3.97 5.82
CA ILE A 119 8.29 4.27 7.06
C ILE A 119 9.75 3.85 6.94
N VAL A 120 10.62 4.50 7.72
CA VAL A 120 12.02 4.10 7.88
C VAL A 120 12.04 2.71 8.53
N LYS A 121 12.94 1.84 8.08
CA LYS A 121 13.13 0.54 8.69
C LYS A 121 13.70 0.78 10.10
N ILE A 122 12.91 0.43 11.12
CA ILE A 122 13.29 0.48 12.54
C ILE A 122 14.16 -0.73 12.85
#